data_AF-A0AAV7V830-F1
#
_entry.id   AF-A0AAV7V830-F1
#
_cell.length_a   1.000
_cell.length_b   1.000
_cell.length_c   1.000
_cell.angle_alpha   90.00
_cell.angle_beta   90.00
_cell.angle_gamma   90.00
#
_symmetry.space_group_name_H-M   'P 1'
#
loop_
_entity.id
_entity.type
_entity.pdbx_description
1 polymer ?
#
loop_
_entity_poly.entity_id
_entity_poly.type
_entity_poly.pdbx_seq_one_letter_code
_entity_poly.pdbx_strand_id
1 'polypeptide(L)'
;MGQKGGAGPQPQGHLSVDTTDCPGKESTADTAALVRTYTKLDKILEAIADTGIDLHASIDAIATKLGLLRDDQHELADRVMHTENEITELRPMITDLVGQVRSLTTKVQELEARAENSEGRSRLNHLSIVGFPEGTECADPVNFFDAWLRQVHLKMNKTKQRAY
;
A
#
# COMPACT_ATOMS: atom_id res chain seq x y z
N MET A 1 32.86 11.05 -92.81
CA MET A 1 32.87 12.45 -92.30
C MET A 1 34.03 12.50 -91.32
N GLY A 2 35.24 12.93 -91.67
CA GLY A 2 35.58 14.22 -92.25
C GLY A 2 35.51 15.26 -91.12
N GLN A 3 36.54 16.02 -90.75
CA GLN A 3 37.84 16.33 -91.35
C GLN A 3 38.69 17.03 -90.27
N LYS A 4 40.03 16.87 -90.39
CA LYS A 4 41.12 17.90 -90.29
C LYS A 4 41.18 18.78 -89.02
N GLY A 5 42.34 19.07 -88.43
CA GLY A 5 43.69 19.37 -88.94
C GLY A 5 44.21 20.51 -88.03
N GLY A 6 45.49 20.79 -87.80
CA GLY A 6 46.70 20.46 -88.54
C GLY A 6 47.95 20.81 -87.71
N ALA A 7 49.09 20.68 -88.40
CA ALA A 7 50.45 20.56 -87.89
C ALA A 7 51.19 21.89 -87.68
N GLY A 8 52.31 21.83 -86.94
CA GLY A 8 53.37 22.85 -86.93
C GLY A 8 54.49 22.54 -85.91
N PRO A 9 55.79 22.45 -86.27
CA PRO A 9 56.85 21.82 -85.46
C PRO A 9 57.85 22.78 -84.74
N GLN A 10 58.57 22.20 -83.75
CA GLN A 10 59.91 22.43 -83.10
C GLN A 10 60.93 23.46 -83.70
N PRO A 11 62.12 23.73 -83.08
CA PRO A 11 62.60 23.75 -81.66
C PRO A 11 63.63 24.90 -81.33
N GLN A 12 64.26 24.81 -80.14
CA GLN A 12 65.60 25.30 -79.72
C GLN A 12 65.78 26.72 -79.12
N GLY A 13 66.35 26.72 -77.90
CA GLY A 13 67.00 27.85 -77.24
C GLY A 13 67.79 27.36 -76.02
N HIS A 14 69.11 27.46 -76.09
CA HIS A 14 70.15 27.01 -75.16
C HIS A 14 70.51 28.14 -74.17
N LEU A 15 71.02 27.82 -72.96
CA LEU A 15 72.01 28.53 -72.10
C LEU A 15 71.78 28.11 -70.61
N SER A 16 72.63 27.28 -70.02
CA SER A 16 73.88 27.59 -69.28
C SER A 16 73.68 28.14 -67.85
N VAL A 17 73.90 27.23 -66.88
CA VAL A 17 74.62 27.32 -65.60
C VAL A 17 74.63 28.66 -64.86
N ASP A 18 74.13 28.66 -63.62
CA ASP A 18 74.92 29.25 -62.53
C ASP A 18 74.67 28.58 -61.16
N THR A 19 75.79 28.26 -60.52
CA THR A 19 75.96 27.79 -59.14
C THR A 19 75.89 28.99 -58.21
N THR A 20 75.09 28.95 -57.13
CA THR A 20 75.50 29.54 -55.83
C THR A 20 74.49 29.27 -54.70
N ASP A 21 75.02 28.71 -53.62
CA ASP A 21 74.87 29.15 -52.22
C ASP A 21 73.62 28.75 -51.38
N CYS A 22 73.92 28.38 -50.14
CA CYS A 22 73.07 27.70 -49.14
C CYS A 22 72.17 28.67 -48.33
N PRO A 23 71.20 28.19 -47.49
CA PRO A 23 71.52 27.71 -46.15
C PRO A 23 70.64 26.54 -45.65
N GLY A 24 71.24 25.37 -45.42
CA GLY A 24 70.65 24.34 -44.57
C GLY A 24 70.87 24.70 -43.10
N LYS A 25 69.84 25.23 -42.41
CA LYS A 25 69.78 25.26 -40.93
C LYS A 25 68.42 25.61 -40.29
N GLU A 26 67.36 25.93 -41.06
CA GLU A 26 66.02 26.20 -40.49
C GLU A 26 65.09 24.97 -40.44
N SER A 27 65.34 23.94 -41.24
CA SER A 27 64.40 22.82 -41.44
C SER A 27 64.23 21.87 -40.23
N THR A 28 65.24 21.73 -39.37
CA THR A 28 65.18 20.75 -38.26
C THR A 28 64.32 21.21 -37.09
N ALA A 29 64.21 22.53 -36.85
CA ALA A 29 63.42 23.10 -35.77
C ALA A 29 61.92 23.01 -36.05
N ASP A 30 61.50 23.32 -37.29
CA ASP A 30 60.09 23.21 -37.72
C ASP A 30 59.61 21.76 -37.77
N THR A 31 60.47 20.84 -38.22
CA THR A 31 60.16 19.40 -38.21
C THR A 31 59.98 18.89 -36.77
N ALA A 32 60.81 19.34 -35.83
CA ALA A 32 60.69 18.97 -34.41
C ALA A 32 59.43 19.58 -33.76
N ALA A 33 59.02 20.79 -34.14
CA ALA A 33 57.78 21.41 -33.68
C ALA A 33 56.55 20.67 -34.20
N LEU A 34 56.58 20.25 -35.47
CA LEU A 34 55.51 19.48 -36.09
C LEU A 34 55.34 18.09 -35.44
N VAL A 35 56.44 17.38 -35.17
CA VAL A 35 56.41 16.10 -34.42
C VAL A 35 55.87 16.30 -33.00
N ARG A 36 56.21 17.41 -32.33
CA ARG A 36 55.64 17.76 -31.02
C ARG A 36 54.14 18.04 -31.08
N THR A 37 53.63 18.59 -32.17
CA THR A 37 52.17 18.80 -32.33
C THR A 37 51.44 17.49 -32.58
N TYR A 38 51.97 16.60 -33.43
CA TYR A 38 51.36 15.29 -33.67
C TYR A 38 51.32 14.44 -32.40
N THR A 39 52.43 14.39 -31.63
CA THR A 39 52.46 13.67 -30.34
C THR A 39 51.49 14.23 -29.29
N LYS A 40 51.15 15.52 -29.34
CA LYS A 40 50.09 16.10 -28.49
C LYS A 40 48.69 15.70 -28.98
N LEU A 41 48.48 15.67 -30.30
CA LEU A 41 47.22 15.23 -30.89
C LEU A 41 46.95 13.74 -30.60
N ASP A 42 47.97 12.88 -30.66
CA ASP A 42 47.82 11.46 -30.34
C ASP A 42 47.38 11.26 -28.88
N LYS A 43 47.97 12.01 -27.94
CA LYS A 43 47.57 11.98 -26.53
C LYS A 43 46.14 12.48 -26.31
N ILE A 44 45.71 13.48 -27.08
CA ILE A 44 44.33 13.96 -27.03
C ILE A 44 43.37 12.89 -27.58
N LEU A 45 43.74 12.23 -28.68
CA LEU A 45 42.94 11.16 -29.27
C LEU A 45 42.80 9.97 -28.31
N GLU A 46 43.89 9.59 -27.64
CA GLU A 46 43.91 8.56 -26.60
C GLU A 46 43.00 8.95 -25.43
N ALA A 47 43.11 10.17 -24.91
CA ALA A 47 42.23 10.65 -23.84
C ALA A 47 40.74 10.71 -24.24
N ILE A 48 40.44 11.03 -25.50
CA ILE A 48 39.06 10.98 -26.03
C ILE A 48 38.56 9.54 -26.09
N ALA A 49 39.41 8.60 -26.49
CA ALA A 49 39.05 7.19 -26.52
C ALA A 49 38.78 6.65 -25.11
N ASP A 50 39.66 6.95 -24.14
CA ASP A 50 39.51 6.54 -22.75
C ASP A 50 38.23 7.10 -22.13
N THR A 51 37.98 8.41 -22.30
CA THR A 51 36.74 9.03 -21.83
C THR A 51 35.50 8.47 -22.53
N GLY A 52 35.60 8.10 -23.80
CA GLY A 52 34.53 7.41 -24.52
C GLY A 52 34.19 6.04 -23.91
N ILE A 53 35.21 5.27 -23.53
CA ILE A 53 35.07 3.97 -22.86
C ILE A 53 34.40 4.16 -21.48
N ASP A 54 34.89 5.11 -20.67
CA ASP A 54 34.34 5.39 -19.34
C ASP A 54 32.87 5.84 -19.39
N LEU A 55 32.53 6.70 -20.36
CA LEU A 55 31.16 7.13 -20.57
C LEU A 55 30.25 5.97 -20.98
N HIS A 56 30.73 5.09 -21.86
CA HIS A 56 29.95 3.91 -22.27
C HIS A 56 29.68 2.99 -21.08
N ALA A 57 30.71 2.70 -20.27
CA ALA A 57 30.57 1.89 -19.07
C ALA A 57 29.59 2.53 -18.05
N SER A 58 29.64 3.85 -17.89
CA SER A 58 28.70 4.59 -17.02
C SER A 58 27.27 4.51 -17.54
N ILE A 59 27.06 4.67 -18.85
CA ILE A 59 25.75 4.56 -19.50
C ILE A 59 25.18 3.14 -19.31
N ASP A 60 25.98 2.09 -19.51
CA ASP A 60 25.54 0.71 -19.32
C ASP A 60 25.17 0.43 -17.86
N ALA A 61 25.94 0.96 -16.91
CA ALA A 61 25.63 0.84 -15.49
C ALA A 61 24.32 1.56 -15.13
N ILE A 62 24.06 2.74 -15.71
CA ILE A 62 22.80 3.47 -15.52
C ILE A 62 21.63 2.70 -16.15
N ALA A 63 21.80 2.19 -17.38
CA ALA A 63 20.78 1.41 -18.07
C ALA A 63 20.38 0.16 -17.27
N THR A 64 21.38 -0.53 -16.69
CA THR A 64 21.16 -1.68 -15.82
C THR A 64 20.36 -1.31 -14.58
N LYS A 65 20.74 -0.22 -13.88
CA LYS A 65 20.01 0.25 -12.69
C LYS A 65 18.58 0.67 -13.00
N LEU A 66 18.34 1.30 -14.15
CA LEU A 66 17.00 1.65 -14.62
C LEU A 66 16.16 0.42 -14.98
N GLY A 67 16.79 -0.66 -15.43
CA GLY A 67 16.14 -1.97 -15.57
C GLY A 67 15.65 -2.48 -14.23
N LEU A 68 16.55 -2.59 -13.25
CA LEU A 68 16.23 -3.08 -11.91
C LEU A 68 15.14 -2.24 -11.23
N LEU A 69 15.24 -0.90 -11.29
CA LEU A 69 14.23 -0.03 -10.69
C LEU A 69 12.84 -0.21 -11.32
N ARG A 70 12.77 -0.52 -12.62
CA ARG A 70 11.51 -0.79 -13.30
C ARG A 70 10.89 -2.10 -12.85
N ASP A 71 11.72 -3.12 -12.68
CA ASP A 71 11.28 -4.43 -12.19
C ASP A 71 10.78 -4.31 -10.73
N ASP A 72 11.53 -3.62 -9.87
CA ASP A 72 11.13 -3.32 -8.49
C ASP A 72 9.81 -2.52 -8.44
N GLN A 73 9.66 -1.53 -9.33
CA GLN A 73 8.43 -0.75 -9.43
C GLN A 73 7.24 -1.61 -9.85
N HIS A 74 7.45 -2.56 -10.77
CA HIS A 74 6.41 -3.47 -11.22
C HIS A 74 5.99 -4.43 -10.10
N GLU A 75 6.95 -5.03 -9.40
CA GLU A 75 6.68 -5.91 -8.26
C GLU A 75 5.93 -5.17 -7.15
N LEU A 76 6.34 -3.92 -6.85
CA LEU A 76 5.65 -3.11 -5.86
C LEU A 76 4.21 -2.81 -6.29
N ALA A 77 3.98 -2.48 -7.56
CA ALA A 77 2.63 -2.23 -8.08
C ALA A 77 1.74 -3.47 -7.94
N ASP A 78 2.26 -4.66 -8.26
CA ASP A 78 1.53 -5.92 -8.13
C ASP A 78 1.17 -6.22 -6.67
N ARG A 79 2.13 -6.03 -5.74
CA ARG A 79 1.89 -6.20 -4.30
C ARG A 79 0.84 -5.23 -3.76
N VAL A 80 0.89 -3.97 -4.19
CA VAL A 80 -0.11 -2.95 -3.81
C VAL A 80 -1.48 -3.36 -4.31
N MET A 81 -1.60 -3.72 -5.59
CA MET A 81 -2.86 -4.14 -6.19
C MET A 81 -3.44 -5.38 -5.50
N HIS A 82 -2.60 -6.36 -5.16
CA HIS A 82 -3.03 -7.52 -4.39
C HIS A 82 -3.59 -7.14 -3.02
N THR A 83 -2.87 -6.28 -2.28
CA THR A 83 -3.30 -5.82 -0.95
C THR A 83 -4.60 -5.01 -1.03
N GLU A 84 -4.75 -4.16 -2.04
CA GLU A 84 -5.97 -3.38 -2.27
C GLU A 84 -7.18 -4.27 -2.57
N ASN A 85 -6.98 -5.35 -3.33
CA ASN A 85 -8.02 -6.34 -3.60
C ASN A 85 -8.42 -7.09 -2.31
N GLU A 86 -7.46 -7.56 -1.51
CA GLU A 86 -7.74 -8.19 -0.22
C GLU A 86 -8.52 -7.26 0.73
N ILE A 87 -8.13 -5.98 0.81
CA ILE A 87 -8.86 -4.97 1.60
C ILE A 87 -10.29 -4.79 1.09
N THR A 88 -10.47 -4.79 -0.23
CA THR A 88 -11.79 -4.64 -0.87
C THR A 88 -12.70 -5.82 -0.54
N GLU A 89 -12.16 -7.04 -0.47
CA GLU A 89 -12.90 -8.25 -0.08
C GLU A 89 -13.19 -8.31 1.42
N LEU A 90 -12.27 -7.87 2.28
CA LEU A 90 -12.43 -7.87 3.74
C LEU A 90 -13.44 -6.82 4.24
N ARG A 91 -13.54 -5.68 3.56
CA ARG A 91 -14.44 -4.58 3.96
C ARG A 91 -15.93 -4.98 4.06
N PRO A 92 -16.55 -5.66 3.08
CA PRO A 92 -17.93 -6.11 3.21
C PRO A 92 -18.10 -7.18 4.31
N MET A 93 -17.14 -8.09 4.47
CA MET A 93 -17.20 -9.11 5.54
C MET A 93 -17.24 -8.47 6.93
N ILE A 94 -16.41 -7.45 7.18
CA ILE A 94 -16.43 -6.71 8.45
C ILE A 94 -17.78 -5.99 8.64
N THR A 95 -18.31 -5.39 7.58
CA THR A 95 -19.59 -4.68 7.63
C THR A 95 -20.75 -5.62 7.97
N ASP A 96 -20.78 -6.80 7.35
CA ASP A 96 -21.76 -7.84 7.63
C ASP A 96 -21.64 -8.34 9.07
N LEU A 97 -20.42 -8.65 9.53
CA LEU A 97 -20.18 -9.11 10.90
C LEU A 97 -20.63 -8.08 11.95
N VAL A 98 -20.36 -6.78 11.72
CA VAL A 98 -20.87 -5.70 12.57
C VAL A 98 -22.40 -5.68 12.58
N GLY A 99 -23.04 -5.90 11.43
CA GLY A 99 -24.50 -6.03 11.31
C GLY A 99 -25.05 -7.21 12.12
N GLN A 100 -24.41 -8.37 12.03
CA GLN A 100 -24.79 -9.57 12.78
C GLN A 100 -24.67 -9.35 14.29
N VAL A 101 -23.56 -8.76 14.75
CA VAL A 101 -23.35 -8.44 16.17
C VAL A 101 -24.45 -7.49 16.67
N ARG A 102 -24.78 -6.43 15.91
CA ARG A 102 -25.87 -5.51 16.29
C ARG A 102 -27.21 -6.24 16.41
N SER A 103 -27.55 -7.10 15.44
CA SER A 103 -28.78 -7.88 15.46
C SER A 103 -28.85 -8.82 16.68
N LEU A 104 -27.74 -9.50 16.98
CA LEU A 104 -27.66 -10.38 18.14
C LEU A 104 -27.77 -9.61 19.47
N THR A 105 -27.10 -8.47 19.59
CA THR A 105 -27.20 -7.61 20.78
C THR A 105 -28.65 -7.16 21.02
N THR A 106 -29.36 -6.73 19.97
CA THR A 106 -30.79 -6.37 20.09
C THR A 106 -31.63 -7.57 20.52
N LYS A 107 -31.42 -8.76 19.94
CA LYS A 107 -32.14 -9.97 20.33
C LYS A 107 -31.89 -10.35 21.78
N VAL A 108 -30.65 -10.21 22.27
CA VAL A 108 -30.33 -10.47 23.68
C VAL A 108 -31.10 -9.52 24.59
N GLN A 109 -31.10 -8.22 24.30
CA GLN A 109 -31.84 -7.22 25.09
C GLN A 109 -33.36 -7.51 25.11
N GLU A 110 -33.93 -7.89 23.96
CA GLU A 110 -35.34 -8.27 23.88
C GLU A 110 -35.66 -9.51 24.72
N LEU A 111 -34.78 -10.52 24.69
CA LEU A 111 -34.93 -11.74 25.47
C LEU A 111 -34.77 -11.48 26.97
N GLU A 112 -33.83 -10.63 27.37
CA GLU A 112 -33.64 -10.19 28.76
C GLU A 112 -34.89 -9.50 29.28
N ALA A 113 -35.41 -8.50 28.56
CA ALA A 113 -36.63 -7.80 28.95
C ALA A 113 -37.85 -8.74 29.05
N ARG A 114 -37.94 -9.71 28.14
CA ARG A 114 -38.99 -10.73 28.18
C ARG A 114 -38.85 -11.67 29.36
N ALA A 115 -37.62 -12.07 29.71
CA ALA A 115 -37.33 -12.91 30.87
C ALA A 115 -37.70 -12.18 32.17
N GLU A 116 -37.27 -10.93 32.34
CA GLU A 116 -37.61 -10.08 33.50
C GLU A 116 -39.12 -9.92 33.65
N ASN A 117 -39.83 -9.63 32.55
CA ASN A 117 -41.29 -9.52 32.58
C ASN A 117 -41.95 -10.85 32.99
N SER A 118 -41.44 -11.98 32.50
CA SER A 118 -41.97 -13.30 32.88
C SER A 118 -41.73 -13.63 34.35
N GLU A 119 -40.55 -13.30 34.89
CA GLU A 119 -40.23 -13.45 36.30
C GLU A 119 -41.13 -12.56 37.16
N GLY A 120 -41.27 -11.28 36.79
CA GLY A 120 -42.14 -10.33 37.49
C GLY A 120 -43.58 -10.82 37.58
N ARG A 121 -44.14 -11.30 36.46
CA ARG A 121 -45.49 -11.89 36.45
C ARG A 121 -45.58 -13.17 37.30
N SER A 122 -44.56 -14.02 37.27
CA SER A 122 -44.51 -15.23 38.09
C SER A 122 -44.51 -14.90 39.58
N ARG A 123 -43.76 -13.86 39.98
CA ARG A 123 -43.71 -13.39 41.38
C ARG A 123 -45.02 -12.73 41.81
N LEU A 124 -45.68 -11.98 40.93
CA LEU A 124 -46.99 -11.39 41.24
C LEU A 124 -48.10 -12.45 41.39
N ASN A 125 -48.00 -13.54 40.63
CA ASN A 125 -48.96 -14.65 40.71
C ASN A 125 -48.66 -15.62 41.87
N HIS A 126 -47.55 -15.44 42.58
CA HIS A 126 -47.16 -16.28 43.71
C HIS A 126 -47.35 -15.52 45.03
N LEU A 127 -48.23 -16.03 45.89
CA LEU A 127 -48.42 -15.52 47.24
C LEU A 127 -47.70 -16.43 48.24
N SER A 128 -46.72 -15.87 48.97
CA SER A 128 -46.08 -16.54 50.09
C SER A 128 -46.65 -15.99 51.40
N ILE A 129 -47.15 -16.87 52.26
CA ILE A 129 -47.64 -16.51 53.59
C ILE A 129 -46.76 -17.19 54.61
N VAL A 130 -46.11 -16.39 55.43
CA VAL A 130 -45.09 -16.83 56.39
C VAL A 130 -45.64 -16.62 57.80
N GLY A 131 -45.33 -17.53 58.72
CA GLY A 131 -45.71 -17.43 60.14
C GLY A 131 -46.85 -18.36 60.58
N PHE A 132 -47.22 -19.35 59.76
CA PHE A 132 -48.07 -20.45 60.22
C PHE A 132 -47.23 -21.47 61.01
N PRO A 133 -47.70 -21.94 62.18
CA PRO A 133 -47.09 -23.08 62.85
C PRO A 133 -47.19 -24.34 61.97
N GLU A 134 -46.13 -25.13 61.88
CA GLU A 134 -46.13 -26.38 61.10
C GLU A 134 -47.24 -27.32 61.60
N GLY A 135 -48.02 -27.89 60.68
CA GLY A 135 -49.08 -28.86 60.98
C GLY A 135 -50.48 -28.28 61.25
N THR A 136 -50.68 -26.96 61.18
CA THR A 136 -52.04 -26.36 61.36
C THR A 136 -53.00 -26.60 60.19
N GLU A 137 -52.47 -26.96 59.03
CA GLU A 137 -53.22 -27.18 57.79
C GLU A 137 -53.96 -28.54 57.77
N CYS A 138 -53.56 -29.48 58.64
CA CYS A 138 -54.13 -30.83 58.73
C CYS A 138 -54.26 -31.51 57.34
N ALA A 139 -55.34 -32.25 57.05
CA ALA A 139 -55.53 -32.97 55.80
C ALA A 139 -56.07 -32.13 54.63
N ASP A 140 -56.53 -30.89 54.87
CA ASP A 140 -57.16 -30.05 53.85
C ASP A 140 -56.69 -28.58 53.93
N PRO A 141 -55.63 -28.23 53.17
CA PRO A 141 -55.07 -26.88 53.14
C PRO A 141 -56.04 -25.81 52.64
N VAL A 142 -56.98 -26.17 51.75
CA VAL A 142 -57.91 -25.21 51.12
C VAL A 142 -58.93 -24.72 52.13
N ASN A 143 -59.52 -25.64 52.89
CA ASN A 143 -60.49 -25.29 53.93
C ASN A 143 -59.85 -24.53 55.09
N PHE A 144 -58.61 -24.87 55.46
CA PHE A 144 -57.83 -24.10 56.43
C PHE A 144 -57.66 -22.64 55.96
N PHE A 145 -57.25 -22.45 54.70
CA PHE A 145 -57.06 -21.12 54.12
C PHE A 145 -58.34 -20.30 54.05
N ASP A 146 -59.46 -20.89 53.63
CA ASP A 146 -60.76 -20.20 53.58
C ASP A 146 -61.23 -19.75 54.98
N ALA A 147 -61.10 -20.63 55.98
CA ALA A 147 -61.44 -20.31 57.36
C ALA A 147 -60.57 -19.17 57.92
N TRP A 148 -59.26 -19.19 57.63
CA TRP A 148 -58.34 -18.14 58.06
C TRP A 148 -58.64 -16.78 57.40
N LEU A 149 -58.89 -16.75 56.09
CA LEU A 149 -59.25 -15.53 55.36
C LEU A 149 -60.51 -14.87 55.94
N ARG A 150 -61.54 -15.67 56.25
CA ARG A 150 -62.77 -15.19 56.89
C ARG A 150 -62.49 -14.56 58.26
N GLN A 151 -61.62 -15.16 59.07
CA GLN A 151 -61.25 -14.62 60.37
C GLN A 151 -60.49 -13.28 60.25
N VAL A 152 -59.54 -13.17 59.31
CA VAL A 152 -58.78 -11.93 59.07
C VAL A 152 -59.72 -10.81 58.63
N HIS A 153 -60.61 -11.08 57.67
CA HIS A 153 -61.60 -10.09 57.20
C HIS A 153 -62.51 -9.59 58.34
N LEU A 154 -62.95 -10.50 59.22
CA LEU A 154 -63.75 -10.15 60.39
C LEU A 154 -63.00 -9.25 61.37
N LYS A 155 -61.70 -9.53 61.60
CA LYS A 155 -60.85 -8.72 62.48
C LYS A 155 -60.66 -7.30 61.90
N MET A 156 -60.37 -7.18 60.61
CA MET A 156 -60.16 -5.87 59.96
C MET A 156 -61.40 -4.97 60.00
N ASN A 157 -62.60 -5.53 59.81
CA ASN A 157 -63.84 -4.74 59.87
C ASN A 157 -64.18 -4.26 61.29
N LYS A 158 -63.90 -5.07 62.32
CA LYS A 158 -64.07 -4.67 63.72
C LYS A 158 -63.11 -3.54 64.12
N THR A 159 -61.89 -3.53 63.58
CA THR A 159 -60.92 -2.46 63.86
C THR A 159 -61.30 -1.15 63.18
N LYS A 160 -61.85 -1.19 61.96
CA LYS A 160 -62.37 0.01 61.27
C LYS A 160 -63.58 0.64 61.98
N GLN A 161 -64.46 -0.17 62.59
CA GLN A 161 -65.62 0.33 63.35
C GLN A 161 -65.28 0.94 64.72
N ARG A 162 -64.05 0.76 65.22
CA ARG A 162 -63.58 1.34 66.49
C ARG A 162 -62.75 2.62 66.31
N ALA A 163 -62.40 2.97 65.08
CA ALA A 163 -61.58 4.13 64.75
C ALA A 163 -62.41 5.36 64.30
N TYR A 164 -63.74 5.25 64.33
CA TYR A 164 -64.71 6.33 64.16
C TYR A 164 -65.55 6.47 65.43
#